data_AF-A0A167VB62-F1
#
_entry.id   AF-A0A167VB62-F1
#
_cell.length_a   1.000
_cell.length_b   1.000
_cell.length_c   1.000
_cell.angle_alpha   90.00
_cell.angle_beta   90.00
_cell.angle_gamma   90.00
#
_symmetry.space_group_name_H-M   'P 1'
#
loop_
_entity.id
_entity.type
_entity.pdbx_description
1 polymer ?
#
loop_
_entity_poly.entity_id
_entity_poly.type
_entity_poly.pdbx_seq_one_letter_code
_entity_poly.pdbx_strand_id
1 'polypeptide(L)'
;MTQADAIADAVLREFDKLPANRKPAVRTNGVREWVPLSGIVAEFGDGDFVCLALATGMKCLPASKMASARGVGLHDWHAEVLTLRAFNRFVLQECRDVLLRGQTSRFLRFVSADEGSWPAHESDPNGNQDGGGSFVWRGQPFAWRDDVLLHMYCSEAPCGDASMELTMAAQDDAAPWTVTAVESRANANNTDSPQPPPLLLAGRGYFSELGTVRRKPARGDAPPTQSKSCSDKMALRQCVALPSGLTSLLVGPPPPPLPFSPHRRNPLYLASVVLPASQYSETGCRRCFSADPDVGRMHPVAGRTWPGGYAFTPFAVQTTRVEFAYSRRALDDSGFRSSAVSSSSSPPPHASSNVSVVWTRHGVNECLVGGVLRGRRAFDPAGASAVSRRQLWLLAREVADGLVMSQEAGKDGGDDDDGSAAGGQTGNHRRQQLQLVRDVLHAETYDAVKRCALLAARERAKADVKRLALRGWTSNEGDGSWGLLPAHSIADKRKKKKKEEHSFLNK
;
A
#
# COMPACT_ATOMS: atom_id res chain seq x y z
N MET A 1 -13.13 -21.10 18.54
CA MET A 1 -12.33 -19.99 17.98
C MET A 1 -12.58 -19.97 16.49
N THR A 2 -13.04 -18.86 15.92
CA THR A 2 -13.31 -18.75 14.48
C THR A 2 -12.03 -18.43 13.68
N GLN A 3 -12.06 -18.59 12.35
CA GLN A 3 -10.95 -18.15 11.48
C GLN A 3 -10.64 -16.65 11.67
N ALA A 4 -11.68 -15.82 11.79
CA ALA A 4 -11.55 -14.39 12.03
C ALA A 4 -10.85 -14.10 13.38
N ASP A 5 -11.18 -14.86 14.43
CA ASP A 5 -10.50 -14.73 15.73
C ASP A 5 -9.02 -15.14 15.62
N ALA A 6 -8.70 -16.21 14.89
CA ALA A 6 -7.31 -16.64 14.67
C ALA A 6 -6.47 -15.59 13.93
N ILE A 7 -7.04 -14.94 12.91
CA ILE A 7 -6.40 -13.84 12.18
C ILE A 7 -6.16 -12.63 13.10
N ALA A 8 -7.18 -12.22 13.87
CA ALA A 8 -7.05 -11.10 14.81
C ALA A 8 -5.98 -11.39 15.87
N ASP A 9 -6.05 -12.56 16.50
CA ASP A 9 -5.09 -13.02 17.50
C ASP A 9 -3.66 -13.06 16.97
N ALA A 10 -3.44 -13.52 15.73
CA ALA A 10 -2.11 -13.56 15.15
C ALA A 10 -1.45 -12.18 15.12
N VAL A 11 -2.24 -11.12 14.87
CA VAL A 11 -1.76 -9.73 14.89
C VAL A 11 -1.60 -9.22 16.33
N LEU A 12 -2.59 -9.46 17.19
CA LEU A 12 -2.60 -8.95 18.57
C LEU A 12 -1.46 -9.55 19.40
N ARG A 13 -1.17 -10.85 19.25
CA ARG A 13 -0.04 -11.50 19.94
C ARG A 13 1.30 -10.87 19.56
N GLU A 14 1.50 -10.51 18.30
CA GLU A 14 2.74 -9.82 17.89
C GLU A 14 2.79 -8.37 18.40
N PHE A 15 1.65 -7.68 18.42
CA PHE A 15 1.58 -6.36 19.04
C PHE A 15 1.87 -6.40 20.54
N ASP A 16 1.39 -7.41 21.25
CA ASP A 16 1.57 -7.54 22.70
C ASP A 16 3.02 -7.76 23.10
N LYS A 17 3.80 -8.44 22.25
CA LYS A 17 5.26 -8.61 22.41
C LYS A 17 6.06 -7.32 22.25
N LEU A 18 5.46 -6.26 21.69
CA LEU A 18 6.18 -4.99 21.51
C LEU A 18 6.51 -4.35 22.88
N PRO A 19 7.67 -3.69 23.00
CA PRO A 19 8.05 -3.03 24.24
C PRO A 19 7.09 -1.88 24.59
N ALA A 20 6.97 -1.57 25.88
CA ALA A 20 6.01 -0.56 26.38
C ALA A 20 6.15 0.81 25.70
N ASN A 21 7.36 1.22 25.31
CA ASN A 21 7.62 2.48 24.62
C ASN A 21 7.13 2.52 23.15
N ARG A 22 6.52 1.43 22.66
CA ARG A 22 5.81 1.31 21.38
C ARG A 22 4.28 1.37 21.55
N LYS A 23 3.77 1.25 22.78
CA LYS A 23 2.34 1.25 23.05
C LYS A 23 1.86 2.66 23.42
N PRO A 24 0.59 3.01 23.17
CA PRO A 24 0.02 4.27 23.65
C PRO A 24 0.20 4.44 25.16
N ALA A 25 0.49 5.66 25.58
CA ALA A 25 0.79 5.98 26.97
C ALA A 25 -0.37 6.68 27.66
N VAL A 26 -0.31 6.72 28.99
CA VAL A 26 -1.07 7.68 29.80
C VAL A 26 -0.23 8.95 29.91
N ARG A 27 -0.79 10.09 29.52
CA ARG A 27 -0.10 11.38 29.62
C ARG A 27 0.04 11.81 31.09
N THR A 28 0.92 12.76 31.35
CA THR A 28 1.15 13.31 32.71
C THR A 28 -0.11 13.91 33.34
N ASN A 29 -1.07 14.35 32.52
CA ASN A 29 -2.37 14.87 32.95
C ASN A 29 -3.46 13.78 33.08
N GLY A 30 -3.09 12.50 33.10
CA GLY A 30 -4.01 11.37 33.22
C GLY A 30 -4.78 11.00 31.94
N VAL A 31 -4.61 11.76 30.85
CA VAL A 31 -5.29 11.48 29.57
C VAL A 31 -4.70 10.23 28.92
N ARG A 32 -5.55 9.25 28.63
CA ARG A 32 -5.15 8.02 27.96
C ARG A 32 -5.14 8.18 26.44
N GLU A 33 -4.09 7.64 25.81
CA GLU A 33 -4.00 7.66 24.35
C GLU A 33 -4.60 6.39 23.74
N TRP A 34 -5.30 6.55 22.62
CA TRP A 34 -5.79 5.44 21.79
C TRP A 34 -5.16 5.46 20.39
N VAL A 35 -5.13 4.32 19.72
CA VAL A 35 -4.62 4.19 18.35
C VAL A 35 -5.26 3.00 17.61
N PRO A 36 -5.59 3.13 16.31
CA PRO A 36 -5.92 1.98 15.47
C PRO A 36 -4.70 1.10 15.26
N LEU A 37 -4.94 -0.20 15.15
CA LEU A 37 -3.99 -1.23 14.76
C LEU A 37 -4.50 -1.94 13.50
N SER A 38 -3.58 -2.33 12.63
CA SER A 38 -3.86 -3.22 11.51
C SER A 38 -2.71 -4.18 11.31
N GLY A 39 -2.98 -5.33 10.69
CA GLY A 39 -1.97 -6.33 10.37
C GLY A 39 -2.32 -7.14 9.13
N ILE A 40 -1.30 -7.65 8.44
CA ILE A 40 -1.41 -8.62 7.35
C ILE A 40 -0.97 -9.98 7.87
N VAL A 41 -1.79 -11.00 7.63
CA VAL A 41 -1.61 -12.37 8.10
C VAL A 41 -1.57 -13.31 6.89
N ALA A 42 -0.59 -14.20 6.84
CA ALA A 42 -0.58 -15.33 5.93
C ALA A 42 -1.37 -16.51 6.52
N GLU A 43 -2.23 -17.11 5.72
CA GLU A 43 -2.86 -18.41 5.97
C GLU A 43 -2.18 -19.47 5.10
N PHE A 44 -1.76 -20.57 5.71
CA PHE A 44 -1.15 -21.71 5.04
C PHE A 44 -2.13 -22.88 4.94
N GLY A 45 -1.90 -23.81 4.01
CA GLY A 45 -2.78 -24.97 3.78
C GLY A 45 -2.90 -25.95 4.95
N ASP A 46 -2.03 -25.87 5.95
CA ASP A 46 -2.11 -26.61 7.22
C ASP A 46 -2.97 -25.90 8.29
N GLY A 47 -3.53 -24.72 7.97
CA GLY A 47 -4.32 -23.90 8.89
C GLY A 47 -3.49 -22.97 9.79
N ASP A 48 -2.18 -22.84 9.56
CA ASP A 48 -1.31 -21.90 10.29
C ASP A 48 -1.59 -20.45 9.87
N PHE A 49 -1.68 -19.55 10.87
CA PHE A 49 -1.89 -18.11 10.68
C PHE A 49 -0.69 -17.33 11.20
N VAL A 50 0.05 -16.69 10.30
CA VAL A 50 1.28 -15.97 10.64
C VAL A 50 1.17 -14.49 10.32
N CYS A 51 1.28 -13.63 11.34
CA CYS A 51 1.38 -12.19 11.11
C CYS A 51 2.71 -11.85 10.41
N LEU A 52 2.60 -11.21 9.24
CA LEU A 52 3.74 -10.80 8.41
C LEU A 52 4.15 -9.36 8.68
N ALA A 53 3.15 -8.51 8.92
CA ALA A 53 3.33 -7.08 9.15
C ALA A 53 2.19 -6.55 10.01
N LEU A 54 2.49 -5.60 10.89
CA LEU A 54 1.48 -4.84 11.62
C LEU A 54 1.92 -3.39 11.78
N ALA A 55 0.94 -2.51 11.94
CA ALA A 55 1.22 -1.11 12.21
C ALA A 55 0.08 -0.43 12.98
N THR A 56 0.43 0.60 13.74
CA THR A 56 -0.54 1.49 14.39
C THR A 56 -0.47 2.89 13.81
N GLY A 57 -1.60 3.60 13.82
CA GLY A 57 -1.62 5.03 13.53
C GLY A 57 -2.92 5.56 12.95
N MET A 58 -3.01 6.89 12.91
CA MET A 58 -4.24 7.60 12.50
C MET A 58 -3.98 9.02 11.96
N LYS A 59 -2.77 9.30 11.47
CA LYS A 59 -2.45 10.65 10.97
C LYS A 59 -1.79 10.62 9.60
N CYS A 60 -1.75 11.80 9.00
CA CYS A 60 -1.22 12.04 7.66
C CYS A 60 -0.37 13.30 7.63
N LEU A 61 0.45 13.38 6.59
CA LEU A 61 1.26 14.55 6.31
C LEU A 61 0.38 15.68 5.75
N PRO A 62 0.49 16.92 6.28
CA PRO A 62 -0.12 18.09 5.68
C PRO A 62 0.36 18.32 4.24
N ALA A 63 -0.53 18.79 3.36
CA ALA A 63 -0.20 19.08 1.97
C ALA A 63 0.96 20.07 1.84
N SER A 64 1.05 21.05 2.74
CA SER A 64 2.13 22.05 2.79
C SER A 64 3.53 21.46 3.02
N LYS A 65 3.63 20.24 3.54
CA LYS A 65 4.91 19.56 3.81
C LYS A 65 5.30 18.53 2.75
N MET A 66 4.46 18.32 1.73
CA MET A 66 4.67 17.28 0.70
C MET A 66 5.97 17.47 -0.09
N ALA A 67 6.23 18.69 -0.57
CA ALA A 67 7.44 19.01 -1.35
C ALA A 67 8.75 18.78 -0.59
N SER A 68 8.70 18.87 0.73
CA SER A 68 9.84 18.66 1.61
C SER A 68 10.03 17.20 2.02
N ALA A 69 9.04 16.33 1.78
CA ALA A 69 9.08 14.94 2.24
C ALA A 69 10.16 14.11 1.53
N ARG A 70 10.39 14.35 0.23
CA ARG A 70 11.46 13.75 -0.60
C ARG A 70 11.57 12.22 -0.46
N GLY A 71 10.43 11.55 -0.35
CA GLY A 71 10.35 10.11 -0.10
C GLY A 71 10.80 9.62 1.27
N VAL A 72 11.25 10.52 2.15
CA VAL A 72 11.64 10.26 3.55
C VAL A 72 10.40 10.28 4.44
N GLY A 73 9.63 11.38 4.37
CA GLY A 73 8.41 11.54 5.14
C GLY A 73 7.28 10.66 4.63
N LEU A 74 6.64 9.90 5.51
CA LEU A 74 5.42 9.18 5.20
C LEU A 74 4.26 10.15 4.96
N HIS A 75 3.50 9.96 3.89
CA HIS A 75 2.33 10.81 3.60
C HIS A 75 1.11 10.43 4.43
N ASP A 76 1.00 9.15 4.72
CA ASP A 76 -0.12 8.55 5.42
C ASP A 76 0.41 7.39 6.25
N TRP A 77 0.22 7.51 7.55
CA TRP A 77 0.61 6.50 8.52
C TRP A 77 -0.59 6.09 9.36
N HIS A 78 -1.78 6.08 8.77
CA HIS A 78 -2.87 5.27 9.30
C HIS A 78 -2.48 3.80 9.32
N ALA A 79 -2.96 3.07 10.32
CA ALA A 79 -2.63 1.67 10.56
C ALA A 79 -2.71 0.80 9.30
N GLU A 80 -3.81 0.89 8.56
CA GLU A 80 -4.09 0.09 7.36
C GLU A 80 -3.08 0.40 6.25
N VAL A 81 -2.85 1.69 6.00
CA VAL A 81 -1.93 2.16 4.95
C VAL A 81 -0.48 1.83 5.31
N LEU A 82 -0.12 1.98 6.57
CA LEU A 82 1.22 1.72 7.06
C LEU A 82 1.52 0.22 7.06
N THR A 83 0.55 -0.61 7.41
CA THR A 83 0.63 -2.08 7.33
C THR A 83 0.84 -2.54 5.88
N LEU A 84 0.12 -1.99 4.91
CA LEU A 84 0.34 -2.29 3.49
C LEU A 84 1.78 -1.97 3.05
N ARG A 85 2.37 -0.90 3.58
CA ARG A 85 3.75 -0.53 3.28
C ARG A 85 4.75 -1.45 3.98
N ALA A 86 4.45 -1.85 5.22
CA ALA A 86 5.21 -2.84 5.98
C ALA A 86 5.20 -4.22 5.30
N PHE A 87 4.06 -4.65 4.78
CA PHE A 87 3.97 -5.86 3.95
C PHE A 87 4.85 -5.76 2.69
N ASN A 88 4.84 -4.62 2.00
CA ASN A 88 5.71 -4.43 0.83
C ASN A 88 7.20 -4.43 1.19
N ARG A 89 7.57 -3.93 2.38
CA ARG A 89 8.94 -4.05 2.92
C ARG A 89 9.28 -5.51 3.19
N PHE A 90 8.39 -6.25 3.85
CA PHE A 90 8.54 -7.68 4.09
C PHE A 90 8.77 -8.47 2.79
N VAL A 91 7.93 -8.28 1.77
CA VAL A 91 8.08 -8.97 0.48
C VAL A 91 9.44 -8.67 -0.17
N LEU A 92 9.89 -7.42 -0.18
CA LEU A 92 11.19 -7.07 -0.75
C LEU A 92 12.36 -7.68 0.04
N GLN A 93 12.23 -7.81 1.37
CA GLN A 93 13.23 -8.48 2.20
C GLN A 93 13.24 -9.99 1.93
N GLU A 94 12.08 -10.61 1.75
CA GLU A 94 11.98 -12.01 1.33
C GLU A 94 12.62 -12.24 -0.05
N CYS A 95 12.39 -11.35 -1.03
CA CYS A 95 13.07 -11.43 -2.34
C CYS A 95 14.59 -11.42 -2.18
N ARG A 96 15.12 -10.52 -1.34
CA ARG A 96 16.55 -10.43 -1.07
C ARG A 96 17.07 -11.70 -0.40
N ASP A 97 16.38 -12.21 0.60
CA ASP A 97 16.83 -13.38 1.35
C ASP A 97 16.80 -14.65 0.49
N VAL A 98 15.76 -14.84 -0.33
CA VAL A 98 15.67 -15.92 -1.33
C VAL A 98 16.83 -15.84 -2.31
N LEU A 99 17.15 -14.62 -2.79
CA LEU A 99 18.30 -14.38 -3.66
C LEU A 99 19.63 -14.74 -2.99
N LEU A 100 19.89 -14.25 -1.79
CA LEU A 100 21.15 -14.46 -1.09
C LEU A 100 21.36 -15.92 -0.68
N ARG A 101 20.28 -16.65 -0.37
CA ARG A 101 20.34 -18.07 0.02
C ARG A 101 20.31 -19.03 -1.17
N GLY A 102 19.88 -18.57 -2.34
CA GLY A 102 19.64 -19.41 -3.52
C GLY A 102 18.50 -20.43 -3.33
N GLN A 103 17.59 -20.19 -2.38
CA GLN A 103 16.54 -21.14 -2.00
C GLN A 103 15.20 -20.42 -1.81
N THR A 104 14.09 -21.08 -2.17
CA THR A 104 12.73 -20.56 -1.95
C THR A 104 12.40 -20.44 -0.46
N SER A 105 11.47 -19.55 -0.11
CA SER A 105 10.94 -19.41 1.26
C SER A 105 9.53 -19.99 1.39
N ARG A 106 8.97 -19.96 2.61
CA ARG A 106 7.55 -20.27 2.85
C ARG A 106 6.59 -19.33 2.10
N PHE A 107 7.07 -18.23 1.53
CA PHE A 107 6.24 -17.18 0.91
C PHE A 107 6.53 -16.95 -0.56
N LEU A 108 7.82 -17.00 -0.93
CA LEU A 108 8.29 -16.67 -2.28
C LEU A 108 9.11 -17.81 -2.88
N ARG A 109 9.00 -17.96 -4.20
CA ARG A 109 9.86 -18.80 -5.02
C ARG A 109 10.41 -18.00 -6.19
N PHE A 110 11.48 -18.48 -6.81
CA PHE A 110 11.85 -18.00 -8.14
C PHE A 110 10.78 -18.40 -9.17
N VAL A 111 10.53 -17.52 -10.13
CA VAL A 111 9.79 -17.86 -11.35
C VAL A 111 10.69 -18.73 -12.21
N SER A 112 10.16 -19.87 -12.65
CA SER A 112 10.87 -20.81 -13.51
C SER A 112 10.97 -20.30 -14.96
N ALA A 113 11.90 -20.86 -15.74
CA ALA A 113 12.18 -20.38 -17.09
C ALA A 113 11.00 -20.56 -18.07
N ASP A 114 10.16 -21.55 -17.83
CA ASP A 114 8.94 -21.88 -18.57
C ASP A 114 7.76 -20.97 -18.22
N GLU A 115 7.65 -20.53 -16.96
CA GLU A 115 6.64 -19.54 -16.51
C GLU A 115 6.97 -18.11 -16.99
N GLY A 116 8.25 -17.81 -17.20
CA GLY A 116 8.78 -16.48 -17.53
C GLY A 116 8.69 -16.08 -19.01
N SER A 117 7.80 -16.70 -19.80
CA SER A 117 7.68 -16.45 -21.23
C SER A 117 7.57 -14.95 -21.52
N TRP A 118 8.40 -14.48 -22.44
CA TRP A 118 8.62 -13.08 -22.86
C TRP A 118 7.30 -12.30 -23.11
N PRO A 119 7.29 -10.95 -23.05
CA PRO A 119 6.09 -10.13 -23.05
C PRO A 119 5.14 -10.54 -24.19
N ALA A 120 4.05 -11.20 -23.80
CA ALA A 120 2.94 -11.38 -24.70
C ALA A 120 2.37 -9.98 -24.96
N HIS A 121 2.27 -9.62 -26.23
CA HIS A 121 1.29 -8.61 -26.61
C HIS A 121 -0.07 -9.19 -26.24
N GLU A 122 -0.62 -8.76 -25.10
CA GLU A 122 -1.97 -9.13 -24.72
C GLU A 122 -2.93 -8.16 -25.40
N SER A 123 -3.96 -8.70 -26.05
CA SER A 123 -5.13 -7.90 -26.40
C SER A 123 -5.76 -7.39 -25.11
N ASP A 124 -6.25 -6.15 -25.12
CA ASP A 124 -7.00 -5.63 -23.99
C ASP A 124 -8.26 -6.50 -23.82
N PRO A 125 -8.42 -7.26 -22.71
CA PRO A 125 -9.57 -8.13 -22.53
C PRO A 125 -10.89 -7.35 -22.45
N ASN A 126 -10.83 -6.03 -22.28
CA ASN A 126 -12.01 -5.16 -22.25
C ASN A 126 -12.26 -4.43 -23.59
N GLY A 127 -11.54 -4.78 -24.67
CA GLY A 127 -11.85 -4.33 -26.02
C GLY A 127 -11.44 -2.90 -26.39
N ASN A 128 -10.49 -2.28 -25.69
CA ASN A 128 -10.00 -0.95 -26.06
C ASN A 128 -9.14 -1.04 -27.34
N GLN A 129 -9.67 -0.55 -28.48
CA GLN A 129 -9.08 -0.64 -29.82
C GLN A 129 -7.95 0.38 -30.07
N ASP A 130 -6.99 0.50 -29.15
CA ASP A 130 -5.73 1.14 -29.52
C ASP A 130 -4.94 0.10 -30.32
N GLY A 131 -4.93 0.21 -31.65
CA GLY A 131 -4.54 -0.79 -32.67
C GLY A 131 -3.12 -1.39 -32.67
N GLY A 132 -2.55 -1.69 -31.51
CA GLY A 132 -1.38 -2.53 -31.32
C GLY A 132 -1.37 -3.02 -29.88
N GLY A 133 -1.25 -4.34 -29.67
CA GLY A 133 -1.21 -4.91 -28.31
C GLY A 133 -0.25 -4.13 -27.42
N SER A 134 -0.64 -3.83 -26.19
CA SER A 134 0.23 -3.04 -25.29
C SER A 134 1.31 -3.96 -24.72
N PHE A 135 2.54 -3.47 -24.58
CA PHE A 135 3.61 -4.21 -23.88
C PHE A 135 3.17 -4.55 -22.44
N VAL A 136 3.27 -5.83 -22.06
CA VAL A 136 2.89 -6.32 -20.73
C VAL A 136 4.09 -6.92 -20.02
N TRP A 137 4.42 -6.37 -18.85
CA TRP A 137 5.50 -6.91 -18.02
C TRP A 137 5.07 -8.19 -17.28
N ARG A 138 5.69 -9.32 -17.67
CA ARG A 138 5.59 -10.64 -17.00
C ARG A 138 6.95 -11.21 -16.57
N GLY A 139 8.02 -10.42 -16.66
CA GLY A 139 9.38 -10.87 -16.35
C GLY A 139 9.73 -10.82 -14.86
N GLN A 140 8.74 -10.88 -13.96
CA GLN A 140 9.01 -10.83 -12.52
C GLN A 140 9.96 -11.99 -12.11
N PRO A 141 11.02 -11.71 -11.34
CA PRO A 141 11.96 -12.73 -10.91
C PRO A 141 11.38 -13.72 -9.89
N PHE A 142 10.43 -13.28 -9.07
CA PHE A 142 9.87 -14.07 -7.99
C PHE A 142 8.34 -14.18 -8.11
N ALA A 143 7.81 -15.30 -7.64
CA ALA A 143 6.38 -15.55 -7.50
C ALA A 143 6.04 -15.76 -6.03
N TRP A 144 4.92 -15.18 -5.61
CA TRP A 144 4.28 -15.54 -4.36
C TRP A 144 3.67 -16.92 -4.48
N ARG A 145 3.76 -17.72 -3.42
CA ARG A 145 3.27 -19.09 -3.46
C ARG A 145 1.74 -19.14 -3.47
N ASP A 146 1.19 -20.00 -4.33
CA ASP A 146 -0.26 -20.10 -4.55
C ASP A 146 -1.04 -20.70 -3.38
N ASP A 147 -0.34 -21.41 -2.48
CA ASP A 147 -0.89 -22.05 -1.29
C ASP A 147 -0.88 -21.13 -0.04
N VAL A 148 -0.54 -19.85 -0.21
CA VAL A 148 -0.46 -18.88 0.89
C VAL A 148 -1.43 -17.73 0.65
N LEU A 149 -2.53 -17.71 1.40
CA LEU A 149 -3.55 -16.66 1.34
C LEU A 149 -3.18 -15.49 2.26
N LEU A 150 -3.66 -14.29 1.93
CA LEU A 150 -3.40 -13.07 2.68
C LEU A 150 -4.69 -12.51 3.28
N HIS A 151 -4.67 -12.21 4.57
CA HIS A 151 -5.77 -11.60 5.31
C HIS A 151 -5.31 -10.29 5.93
N MET A 152 -6.26 -9.39 6.18
CA MET A 152 -5.98 -8.13 6.86
C MET A 152 -6.87 -8.00 8.09
N TYR A 153 -6.29 -7.78 9.27
CA TYR A 153 -7.03 -7.35 10.44
C TYR A 153 -6.99 -5.82 10.56
N CYS A 154 -8.10 -5.18 10.92
CA CYS A 154 -8.14 -3.78 11.33
C CYS A 154 -8.95 -3.64 12.62
N SER A 155 -8.37 -3.04 13.65
CA SER A 155 -9.03 -2.84 14.95
C SER A 155 -10.13 -1.77 14.94
N GLU A 156 -10.21 -1.00 13.86
CA GLU A 156 -11.20 0.04 13.61
C GLU A 156 -11.68 -0.10 12.17
N ALA A 157 -12.91 0.33 11.89
CA ALA A 157 -13.42 0.39 10.52
C ALA A 157 -12.49 1.27 9.65
N PRO A 158 -12.10 0.83 8.44
CA PRO A 158 -11.23 1.62 7.59
C PRO A 158 -11.84 2.99 7.30
N CYS A 159 -11.12 4.05 7.65
CA CYS A 159 -11.68 5.39 7.57
C CYS A 159 -12.13 5.71 6.13
N GLY A 160 -13.23 6.45 5.99
CA GLY A 160 -13.89 6.72 4.71
C GLY A 160 -15.24 6.02 4.63
N ASP A 161 -15.64 5.67 3.41
CA ASP A 161 -16.98 5.16 3.09
C ASP A 161 -17.41 3.93 3.91
N ALA A 162 -16.48 3.03 4.24
CA ALA A 162 -16.75 1.82 5.04
C ALA A 162 -17.07 2.11 6.53
N SER A 163 -16.72 3.29 7.01
CA SER A 163 -16.85 3.69 8.42
C SER A 163 -17.93 4.74 8.67
N MET A 164 -18.68 5.13 7.64
CA MET A 164 -19.57 6.30 7.70
C MET A 164 -20.72 6.11 8.69
N GLU A 165 -21.35 4.95 8.73
CA GLU A 165 -22.46 4.68 9.65
C GLU A 165 -21.99 4.72 11.11
N LEU A 166 -20.83 4.12 11.40
CA LEU A 166 -20.21 4.17 12.72
C LEU A 166 -19.79 5.59 13.10
N THR A 167 -19.34 6.37 12.13
CA THR A 167 -18.94 7.76 12.27
C THR A 167 -20.13 8.65 12.62
N MET A 168 -21.29 8.41 12.00
CA MET A 168 -22.55 9.12 12.25
C MET A 168 -23.17 8.72 13.59
N ALA A 169 -23.19 7.42 13.91
CA ALA A 169 -23.77 6.90 15.16
C ALA A 169 -23.00 7.34 16.42
N ALA A 170 -21.71 7.66 16.28
CA ALA A 170 -20.85 8.09 17.39
C ALA A 170 -20.90 9.61 17.66
N GLN A 171 -21.79 10.37 17.03
CA GLN A 171 -21.91 11.83 17.21
C GLN A 171 -23.22 12.22 17.91
N ASP A 172 -23.13 13.19 18.82
CA ASP A 172 -24.29 13.83 19.45
C ASP A 172 -25.04 14.77 18.50
N ASP A 173 -24.33 15.31 17.48
CA ASP A 173 -24.87 16.10 16.37
C ASP A 173 -24.35 15.55 15.04
N ALA A 174 -25.26 15.00 14.23
CA ALA A 174 -24.98 14.42 12.92
C ALA A 174 -25.01 15.45 11.78
N ALA A 175 -25.17 16.75 12.07
CA ALA A 175 -25.17 17.79 11.06
C ALA A 175 -23.81 17.82 10.32
N PRO A 176 -23.81 17.77 8.97
CA PRO A 176 -22.59 18.01 8.19
C PRO A 176 -22.02 19.39 8.52
N TRP A 177 -20.69 19.49 8.69
CA TRP A 177 -20.07 20.81 8.88
C TRP A 177 -20.37 21.72 7.69
N THR A 178 -20.73 22.96 7.98
CA THR A 178 -20.88 24.01 6.97
C THR A 178 -19.52 24.33 6.36
N VAL A 179 -19.40 24.10 5.06
CA VAL A 179 -18.20 24.44 4.32
C VAL A 179 -18.15 25.96 4.14
N THR A 180 -17.09 26.60 4.62
CA THR A 180 -16.84 28.02 4.34
C THR A 180 -16.57 28.19 2.85
N ALA A 181 -17.19 29.19 2.23
CA ALA A 181 -17.16 29.50 0.79
C ALA A 181 -15.77 29.65 0.13
N VAL A 182 -14.69 29.50 0.90
CA VAL A 182 -13.29 29.47 0.45
C VAL A 182 -12.95 28.14 -0.24
N GLU A 183 -13.53 27.01 0.18
CA GLU A 183 -13.27 25.71 -0.47
C GLU A 183 -13.91 25.61 -1.86
N SER A 184 -15.02 26.32 -2.10
CA SER A 184 -15.67 26.42 -3.41
C SER A 184 -14.87 27.25 -4.42
N ARG A 185 -14.04 28.21 -3.96
CA ARG A 185 -13.28 29.12 -4.85
C ARG A 185 -12.02 28.49 -5.45
N ALA A 186 -11.49 27.42 -4.87
CA ALA A 186 -10.42 26.64 -5.51
C ALA A 186 -10.92 25.84 -6.73
N ASN A 187 -12.23 25.67 -6.87
CA ASN A 187 -12.88 24.94 -7.97
C ASN A 187 -13.36 25.84 -9.13
N ALA A 188 -13.25 27.17 -9.02
CA ALA A 188 -13.83 28.09 -10.00
C ALA A 188 -12.84 28.63 -11.07
N ASN A 189 -11.54 28.35 -10.96
CA ASN A 189 -10.54 28.96 -11.86
C ASN A 189 -10.24 28.15 -13.14
N ASN A 190 -11.10 27.20 -13.53
CA ASN A 190 -10.93 26.46 -14.79
C ASN A 190 -12.25 26.46 -15.57
N THR A 191 -12.58 27.62 -16.16
CA THR A 191 -13.85 27.88 -16.85
C THR A 191 -13.85 27.46 -18.32
N ASP A 192 -13.20 26.36 -18.69
CA ASP A 192 -13.21 25.89 -20.09
C ASP A 192 -13.54 24.40 -20.26
N SER A 193 -14.21 23.79 -19.28
CA SER A 193 -14.77 22.45 -19.40
C SER A 193 -16.27 22.43 -19.10
N PRO A 194 -17.12 21.83 -19.96
CA PRO A 194 -18.57 21.73 -19.76
C PRO A 194 -18.98 20.71 -18.67
N GLN A 195 -18.12 20.42 -17.70
CA GLN A 195 -18.37 19.52 -16.59
C GLN A 195 -18.20 20.29 -15.28
N PRO A 196 -19.15 20.18 -14.32
CA PRO A 196 -18.98 20.79 -13.01
C PRO A 196 -17.69 20.28 -12.35
N PRO A 197 -16.94 21.14 -11.66
CA PRO A 197 -15.68 20.73 -11.03
C PRO A 197 -15.95 19.62 -10.00
N PRO A 198 -15.13 18.55 -9.96
CA PRO A 198 -15.38 17.43 -9.07
C PRO A 198 -15.42 17.89 -7.60
N LEU A 199 -16.48 17.52 -6.89
CA LEU A 199 -16.62 17.75 -5.46
C LEU A 199 -15.49 17.03 -4.71
N LEU A 200 -14.56 17.80 -4.13
CA LEU A 200 -13.45 17.27 -3.37
C LEU A 200 -13.88 17.03 -1.92
N LEU A 201 -14.47 15.86 -1.66
CA LEU A 201 -14.95 15.51 -0.33
C LEU A 201 -13.78 15.34 0.66
N ALA A 202 -13.75 16.16 1.71
CA ALA A 202 -12.78 16.07 2.79
C ALA A 202 -13.42 15.51 4.07
N GLY A 203 -12.82 14.45 4.62
CA GLY A 203 -13.17 13.90 5.92
C GLY A 203 -14.65 13.54 6.03
N ARG A 204 -15.30 14.12 7.04
CA ARG A 204 -16.74 13.95 7.31
C ARG A 204 -17.59 15.08 6.74
N GLY A 205 -17.04 15.92 5.86
CA GLY A 205 -17.86 16.89 5.12
C GLY A 205 -18.84 16.15 4.23
N TYR A 206 -20.09 16.63 4.16
CA TYR A 206 -21.15 16.07 3.30
C TYR A 206 -21.47 14.59 3.62
N PHE A 207 -22.06 14.31 4.78
CA PHE A 207 -22.53 12.95 5.16
C PHE A 207 -23.56 12.36 4.19
N SER A 208 -24.26 13.19 3.43
CA SER A 208 -25.21 12.77 2.39
C SER A 208 -24.52 12.12 1.17
N GLU A 209 -23.25 12.41 0.92
CA GLU A 209 -22.54 11.96 -0.28
C GLU A 209 -21.77 10.65 -0.02
N LEU A 210 -22.49 9.54 0.06
CA LEU A 210 -21.94 8.20 0.28
C LEU A 210 -21.42 7.57 -1.04
N GLY A 211 -20.55 6.57 -0.95
CA GLY A 211 -20.04 5.82 -2.12
C GLY A 211 -18.99 6.56 -2.97
N THR A 212 -18.58 7.77 -2.60
CA THR A 212 -17.60 8.59 -3.33
C THR A 212 -16.23 8.64 -2.64
N VAL A 213 -15.14 8.86 -3.39
CA VAL A 213 -13.78 8.98 -2.84
C VAL A 213 -13.66 10.18 -1.90
N ARG A 214 -13.03 9.97 -0.74
CA ARG A 214 -12.82 10.99 0.28
C ARG A 214 -11.33 11.22 0.56
N ARG A 215 -10.96 12.46 0.83
CA ARG A 215 -9.63 12.84 1.34
C ARG A 215 -9.66 12.88 2.86
N LYS A 216 -8.49 12.70 3.47
CA LYS A 216 -8.24 12.99 4.89
C LYS A 216 -7.97 14.51 5.04
N PRO A 217 -8.01 15.10 6.25
CA PRO A 217 -8.33 14.53 7.56
C PRO A 217 -9.84 14.42 7.82
N ALA A 218 -10.23 13.63 8.82
CA ALA A 218 -11.64 13.49 9.25
C ALA A 218 -12.10 14.59 10.24
N ARG A 219 -11.35 15.71 10.34
CA ARG A 219 -11.68 16.86 11.20
C ARG A 219 -11.44 18.16 10.43
N GLY A 220 -12.34 19.14 10.57
CA GLY A 220 -12.24 20.42 9.87
C GLY A 220 -11.12 21.34 10.38
N ASP A 221 -10.64 21.13 11.61
CA ASP A 221 -9.55 21.91 12.22
C ASP A 221 -8.14 21.46 11.77
N ALA A 222 -8.02 20.26 11.19
CA ALA A 222 -6.74 19.69 10.83
C ALA A 222 -6.27 20.20 9.46
N PRO A 223 -4.96 20.45 9.27
CA PRO A 223 -4.43 20.89 7.99
C PRO A 223 -4.81 19.94 6.85
N PRO A 224 -5.17 20.46 5.66
CA PRO A 224 -5.59 19.62 4.55
C PRO A 224 -4.46 18.68 4.13
N THR A 225 -4.83 17.46 3.72
CA THR A 225 -3.90 16.48 3.14
C THR A 225 -4.42 15.99 1.79
N GLN A 226 -3.50 15.57 0.93
CA GLN A 226 -3.86 14.95 -0.36
C GLN A 226 -4.24 13.48 -0.20
N SER A 227 -3.96 12.87 0.96
CA SER A 227 -4.17 11.44 1.19
C SER A 227 -5.64 11.02 1.12
N LYS A 228 -5.91 9.97 0.34
CA LYS A 228 -7.25 9.36 0.27
C LYS A 228 -7.55 8.51 1.50
N SER A 229 -8.83 8.25 1.72
CA SER A 229 -9.32 7.41 2.81
C SER A 229 -8.75 5.98 2.74
N CYS A 230 -8.70 5.28 3.89
CA CYS A 230 -8.20 3.91 3.94
C CYS A 230 -9.13 2.98 3.16
N SER A 231 -10.44 3.19 3.25
CA SER A 231 -11.43 2.40 2.52
C SER A 231 -11.28 2.54 0.99
N ASP A 232 -11.01 3.74 0.45
CA ASP A 232 -10.74 3.94 -0.99
C ASP A 232 -9.45 3.26 -1.45
N LYS A 233 -8.41 3.33 -0.60
CA LYS A 233 -7.14 2.67 -0.89
C LYS A 233 -7.27 1.15 -0.88
N MET A 234 -8.04 0.59 0.05
CA MET A 234 -8.31 -0.85 0.12
C MET A 234 -9.19 -1.32 -1.03
N ALA A 235 -10.23 -0.56 -1.40
CA ALA A 235 -11.07 -0.85 -2.56
C ALA A 235 -10.24 -0.93 -3.86
N LEU A 236 -9.30 0.00 -4.06
CA LEU A 236 -8.36 -0.05 -5.19
C LEU A 236 -7.50 -1.33 -5.17
N ARG A 237 -7.14 -1.87 -4.00
CA ARG A 237 -6.32 -3.09 -3.88
C ARG A 237 -7.05 -4.35 -4.31
N GLN A 238 -8.38 -4.33 -4.38
CA GLN A 238 -9.16 -5.40 -5.01
C GLN A 238 -8.87 -5.53 -6.51
N CYS A 239 -8.27 -4.52 -7.15
CA CYS A 239 -7.98 -4.57 -8.60
C CYS A 239 -6.48 -4.68 -8.91
N VAL A 240 -5.61 -4.10 -8.07
CA VAL A 240 -4.18 -3.92 -8.38
C VAL A 240 -3.23 -4.72 -7.49
N ALA A 241 -3.78 -5.68 -6.74
CA ALA A 241 -3.09 -6.50 -5.75
C ALA A 241 -2.40 -5.69 -4.62
N LEU A 242 -1.86 -6.40 -3.63
CA LEU A 242 -1.13 -5.80 -2.51
C LEU A 242 0.26 -5.22 -2.87
N PRO A 243 1.04 -5.79 -3.79
CA PRO A 243 2.30 -5.21 -4.23
C PRO A 243 2.18 -3.75 -4.68
N SER A 244 3.11 -2.93 -4.22
CA SER A 244 3.32 -1.55 -4.62
C SER A 244 4.02 -1.49 -5.98
N GLY A 245 4.09 -0.33 -6.63
CA GLY A 245 4.75 -0.22 -7.93
C GLY A 245 6.18 -0.79 -7.96
N LEU A 246 6.98 -0.49 -6.93
CA LEU A 246 8.34 -1.05 -6.80
C LEU A 246 8.33 -2.57 -6.67
N THR A 247 7.47 -3.10 -5.80
CA THR A 247 7.37 -4.54 -5.53
C THR A 247 6.79 -5.29 -6.73
N SER A 248 5.88 -4.68 -7.50
CA SER A 248 5.27 -5.24 -8.72
C SER A 248 6.28 -5.48 -9.85
N LEU A 249 7.46 -4.83 -9.82
CA LEU A 249 8.56 -5.11 -10.73
C LEU A 249 9.22 -6.47 -10.43
N LEU A 250 9.16 -6.90 -9.16
CA LEU A 250 9.86 -8.08 -8.65
C LEU A 250 8.92 -9.28 -8.39
N VAL A 251 7.67 -9.01 -8.01
CA VAL A 251 6.63 -9.98 -7.66
C VAL A 251 5.29 -9.50 -8.22
N GLY A 252 4.65 -10.31 -9.07
CA GLY A 252 3.39 -9.96 -9.73
C GLY A 252 2.26 -10.92 -9.37
N PRO A 253 0.98 -10.50 -9.49
CA PRO A 253 -0.13 -11.44 -9.39
C PRO A 253 -0.01 -12.51 -10.48
N PRO A 254 -0.25 -13.80 -10.16
CA PRO A 254 -0.38 -14.82 -11.20
C PRO A 254 -1.51 -14.43 -12.17
N PRO A 255 -1.46 -14.91 -13.42
CA PRO A 255 -2.57 -14.74 -14.35
C PRO A 255 -3.88 -15.24 -13.73
N PRO A 256 -5.03 -14.62 -14.08
CA PRO A 256 -6.32 -15.08 -13.58
C PRO A 256 -6.51 -16.56 -13.91
N PRO A 257 -7.15 -17.33 -13.01
CA PRO A 257 -7.32 -18.77 -13.20
C PRO A 257 -8.01 -19.05 -14.53
N LEU A 258 -7.54 -20.09 -15.23
CA LEU A 258 -8.21 -20.61 -16.41
C LEU A 258 -9.66 -20.98 -16.06
N PRO A 259 -10.61 -20.90 -17.03
CA PRO A 259 -12.03 -21.13 -16.80
C PRO A 259 -12.37 -22.49 -16.13
N PHE A 260 -11.45 -23.45 -16.16
CA PHE A 260 -11.58 -24.77 -15.54
C PHE A 260 -11.08 -24.87 -14.09
N SER A 261 -10.55 -23.79 -13.50
CA SER A 261 -10.18 -23.74 -12.08
C SER A 261 -10.69 -22.47 -11.37
N PRO A 262 -12.02 -22.22 -11.40
CA PRO A 262 -12.63 -20.98 -10.88
C PRO A 262 -12.48 -20.80 -9.36
N HIS A 263 -12.00 -21.81 -8.64
CA HIS A 263 -11.88 -21.79 -7.18
C HIS A 263 -10.50 -21.36 -6.65
N ARG A 264 -9.48 -21.21 -7.51
CA ARG A 264 -8.15 -20.77 -7.05
C ARG A 264 -8.14 -19.25 -6.88
N ARG A 265 -8.14 -18.77 -5.62
CA ARG A 265 -7.98 -17.35 -5.29
C ARG A 265 -6.59 -16.87 -5.68
N ASN A 266 -6.48 -15.62 -6.11
CA ASN A 266 -5.18 -15.00 -6.41
C ASN A 266 -4.47 -14.66 -5.08
N PRO A 267 -3.30 -15.24 -4.79
CA PRO A 267 -2.71 -15.22 -3.44
C PRO A 267 -2.09 -13.87 -3.06
N LEU A 268 -1.92 -12.95 -4.02
CA LEU A 268 -1.44 -11.58 -3.77
C LEU A 268 -2.55 -10.55 -3.55
N TYR A 269 -3.80 -11.00 -3.53
CA TYR A 269 -4.96 -10.23 -3.11
C TYR A 269 -5.40 -10.65 -1.71
N LEU A 270 -6.15 -9.79 -1.04
CA LEU A 270 -6.73 -10.17 0.25
C LEU A 270 -7.82 -11.21 0.03
N ALA A 271 -7.78 -12.28 0.81
CA ALA A 271 -8.87 -13.24 0.93
C ALA A 271 -9.97 -12.71 1.85
N SER A 272 -9.59 -12.08 2.96
CA SER A 272 -10.51 -11.38 3.85
C SER A 272 -9.93 -10.15 4.54
N VAL A 273 -10.84 -9.26 4.96
CA VAL A 273 -10.61 -8.17 5.91
C VAL A 273 -11.43 -8.48 7.17
N VAL A 274 -10.76 -8.59 8.31
CA VAL A 274 -11.35 -8.90 9.61
C VAL A 274 -11.47 -7.62 10.43
N LEU A 275 -12.68 -7.33 10.90
CA LEU A 275 -12.99 -6.20 11.78
C LEU A 275 -13.59 -6.71 13.10
N PRO A 276 -13.36 -6.04 14.25
CA PRO A 276 -14.18 -6.28 15.42
C PRO A 276 -15.66 -6.06 15.08
N ALA A 277 -16.55 -6.86 15.66
CA ALA A 277 -18.00 -6.73 15.43
C ALA A 277 -18.52 -5.33 15.76
N SER A 278 -17.94 -4.67 16.78
CA SER A 278 -18.25 -3.28 17.16
C SER A 278 -17.80 -2.23 16.13
N GLN A 279 -16.98 -2.64 15.16
CA GLN A 279 -16.38 -1.81 14.11
C GLN A 279 -16.78 -2.26 12.72
N TYR A 280 -17.82 -3.08 12.62
CA TYR A 280 -18.37 -3.52 11.36
C TYR A 280 -19.69 -2.80 11.07
N SER A 281 -19.74 -2.10 9.95
CA SER A 281 -20.97 -1.62 9.33
C SER A 281 -21.22 -2.46 8.09
N GLU A 282 -22.25 -3.31 8.10
CA GLU A 282 -22.61 -4.12 6.93
C GLU A 282 -22.92 -3.21 5.74
N THR A 283 -23.79 -2.23 5.93
CA THR A 283 -24.17 -1.25 4.91
C THR A 283 -22.95 -0.52 4.34
N GLY A 284 -22.06 -0.03 5.22
CA GLY A 284 -20.86 0.69 4.82
C GLY A 284 -19.87 -0.19 4.07
N CYS A 285 -19.63 -1.41 4.56
CA CYS A 285 -18.71 -2.35 3.92
C CYS A 285 -19.23 -2.86 2.58
N ARG A 286 -20.53 -3.20 2.48
CA ARG A 286 -21.18 -3.61 1.22
C ARG A 286 -21.10 -2.50 0.20
N ARG A 287 -21.50 -1.27 0.57
CA ARG A 287 -21.37 -0.11 -0.33
C ARG A 287 -19.94 0.13 -0.79
N CYS A 288 -18.99 0.03 0.14
CA CYS A 288 -17.60 0.41 -0.13
C CYS A 288 -16.81 -0.63 -0.94
N PHE A 289 -16.99 -1.92 -0.66
CA PHE A 289 -16.10 -2.97 -1.17
C PHE A 289 -16.76 -3.92 -2.16
N SER A 290 -18.08 -4.10 -2.09
CA SER A 290 -18.76 -5.10 -2.92
C SER A 290 -18.96 -4.64 -4.37
N ALA A 291 -19.11 -5.63 -5.25
CA ALA A 291 -19.50 -5.47 -6.64
C ALA A 291 -21.00 -5.74 -6.87
N ASP A 292 -21.78 -5.74 -5.77
CA ASP A 292 -23.23 -5.87 -5.78
C ASP A 292 -23.85 -4.75 -6.64
N PRO A 293 -24.69 -5.05 -7.64
CA PRO A 293 -25.27 -4.04 -8.54
C PRO A 293 -26.12 -2.99 -7.82
N ASP A 294 -26.75 -3.35 -6.71
CA ASP A 294 -27.73 -2.50 -6.05
C ASP A 294 -27.09 -1.53 -5.06
N VAL A 295 -25.96 -1.93 -4.45
CA VAL A 295 -25.33 -1.17 -3.35
C VAL A 295 -23.83 -0.93 -3.54
N GLY A 296 -23.14 -1.81 -4.26
CA GLY A 296 -21.69 -1.88 -4.27
C GLY A 296 -21.04 -0.92 -5.27
N ARG A 297 -20.23 0.03 -4.77
CA ARG A 297 -19.52 0.98 -5.66
C ARG A 297 -18.49 0.33 -6.57
N MET A 298 -18.07 -0.90 -6.28
CA MET A 298 -17.12 -1.65 -7.12
C MET A 298 -17.84 -2.42 -8.25
N HIS A 299 -19.16 -2.36 -8.34
CA HIS A 299 -19.93 -3.00 -9.40
C HIS A 299 -19.45 -2.68 -10.82
N PRO A 300 -19.07 -1.43 -11.18
CA PRO A 300 -18.59 -1.11 -12.53
C PRO A 300 -17.31 -1.83 -12.97
N VAL A 301 -16.58 -2.43 -12.01
CA VAL A 301 -15.37 -3.22 -12.26
C VAL A 301 -15.56 -4.71 -11.95
N ALA A 302 -16.80 -5.15 -11.70
CA ALA A 302 -17.14 -6.55 -11.53
C ALA A 302 -16.68 -7.39 -12.73
N GLY A 303 -16.01 -8.51 -12.48
CA GLY A 303 -15.52 -9.42 -13.52
C GLY A 303 -14.40 -8.86 -14.41
N ARG A 304 -13.96 -7.60 -14.21
CA ARG A 304 -12.91 -7.02 -15.05
C ARG A 304 -11.55 -7.64 -14.78
N THR A 305 -10.83 -7.90 -15.85
CA THR A 305 -9.42 -8.26 -15.87
C THR A 305 -8.63 -7.20 -16.61
N TRP A 306 -7.35 -7.09 -16.31
CA TRP A 306 -6.40 -6.23 -16.98
C TRP A 306 -5.13 -7.04 -17.31
N PRO A 307 -4.33 -6.56 -18.27
CA PRO A 307 -3.07 -7.22 -18.60
C PRO A 307 -2.16 -7.40 -17.39
N GLY A 308 -1.23 -8.35 -17.46
CA GLY A 308 -0.23 -8.57 -16.40
C GLY A 308 -0.78 -9.23 -15.13
N GLY A 309 -1.92 -9.93 -15.25
CA GLY A 309 -2.52 -10.72 -14.16
C GLY A 309 -3.39 -9.93 -13.18
N TYR A 310 -3.63 -8.64 -13.43
CA TYR A 310 -4.50 -7.84 -12.58
C TYR A 310 -5.97 -8.15 -12.86
N ALA A 311 -6.78 -8.28 -11.82
CA ALA A 311 -8.22 -8.48 -11.93
C ALA A 311 -8.95 -7.90 -10.73
N PHE A 312 -10.25 -7.64 -10.86
CA PHE A 312 -11.10 -7.40 -9.71
C PHE A 312 -11.28 -8.70 -8.93
N THR A 313 -10.63 -8.79 -7.78
CA THR A 313 -10.67 -9.91 -6.85
C THR A 313 -11.26 -9.41 -5.53
N PRO A 314 -12.54 -9.70 -5.24
CA PRO A 314 -13.18 -9.26 -4.02
C PRO A 314 -12.62 -10.00 -2.80
N PHE A 315 -12.60 -9.32 -1.66
CA PHE A 315 -12.32 -9.96 -0.36
C PHE A 315 -13.59 -10.08 0.47
N ALA A 316 -13.65 -11.09 1.35
CA ALA A 316 -14.71 -11.19 2.34
C ALA A 316 -14.47 -10.20 3.48
N VAL A 317 -15.51 -9.52 3.97
CA VAL A 317 -15.44 -8.80 5.24
C VAL A 317 -16.00 -9.71 6.32
N GLN A 318 -15.16 -10.04 7.30
CA GLN A 318 -15.49 -10.95 8.41
C GLN A 318 -15.45 -10.19 9.72
N THR A 319 -16.19 -10.68 10.72
CA THR A 319 -16.20 -10.11 12.07
C THR A 319 -15.51 -11.01 13.07
N THR A 320 -14.87 -10.40 14.06
CA THR A 320 -14.33 -11.07 15.25
C THR A 320 -14.91 -10.43 16.50
N ARG A 321 -14.94 -11.18 17.61
CA ARG A 321 -15.27 -10.64 18.94
C ARG A 321 -14.03 -10.11 19.68
N VAL A 322 -12.84 -10.31 19.12
CA VAL A 322 -11.59 -9.90 19.75
C VAL A 322 -11.37 -8.40 19.53
N GLU A 323 -11.37 -7.64 20.63
CA GLU A 323 -11.16 -6.20 20.63
C GLU A 323 -9.70 -5.83 20.91
N PHE A 324 -9.26 -4.73 20.32
CA PHE A 324 -7.92 -4.21 20.59
C PHE A 324 -7.90 -3.38 21.87
N ALA A 325 -6.99 -3.70 22.79
CA ALA A 325 -6.89 -3.07 24.12
C ALA A 325 -6.58 -1.56 24.10
N TYR A 326 -6.04 -1.03 23.00
CA TYR A 326 -5.76 0.40 22.84
C TYR A 326 -6.70 1.10 21.83
N SER A 327 -7.84 0.47 21.54
CA SER A 327 -8.95 1.11 20.83
C SER A 327 -9.58 2.22 21.66
N ARG A 328 -10.40 3.07 21.02
CA ARG A 328 -11.14 4.10 21.77
C ARG A 328 -12.10 3.47 22.78
N ARG A 329 -12.84 2.44 22.35
CA ARG A 329 -13.87 1.75 23.14
C ARG A 329 -13.30 1.08 24.39
N ALA A 330 -12.14 0.45 24.28
CA ALA A 330 -11.46 -0.17 25.43
C ALA A 330 -11.11 0.84 26.53
N LEU A 331 -10.89 2.11 26.19
CA LEU A 331 -10.73 3.17 27.17
C LEU A 331 -12.05 3.54 27.85
N ASP A 332 -13.17 3.53 27.12
CA ASP A 332 -14.47 3.89 27.68
C ASP A 332 -14.99 2.80 28.65
N ASP A 333 -14.77 1.52 28.34
CA ASP A 333 -15.23 0.36 29.14
C ASP A 333 -14.43 0.10 30.41
N SER A 334 -13.19 0.61 30.50
CA SER A 334 -12.26 0.30 31.61
C SER A 334 -12.57 1.04 32.92
N GLY A 335 -13.74 1.66 33.06
CA GLY A 335 -14.36 1.98 34.34
C GLY A 335 -13.60 2.96 35.26
N PHE A 336 -12.54 3.63 34.80
CA PHE A 336 -11.82 4.62 35.60
C PHE A 336 -12.62 5.92 35.69
N ARG A 337 -13.66 5.91 36.52
CA ARG A 337 -14.23 7.11 37.12
C ARG A 337 -13.19 7.64 38.09
N SER A 338 -12.41 8.65 37.69
CA SER A 338 -11.59 9.40 38.65
C SER A 338 -12.48 9.80 39.83
N SER A 339 -12.13 9.38 41.04
CA SER A 339 -12.86 9.67 42.28
C SER A 339 -12.90 11.17 42.66
N ALA A 340 -12.58 12.07 41.73
CA ALA A 340 -12.40 13.51 41.98
C ALA A 340 -13.31 14.43 41.14
N VAL A 341 -14.24 13.92 40.31
CA VAL A 341 -15.29 14.74 39.69
C VAL A 341 -16.60 13.96 39.63
N SER A 342 -17.39 14.01 40.70
CA SER A 342 -18.77 13.54 40.70
C SER A 342 -19.70 14.68 40.28
N SER A 343 -19.86 14.92 38.97
CA SER A 343 -21.03 15.68 38.45
C SER A 343 -21.15 15.79 36.92
N SER A 344 -20.18 15.35 36.10
CA SER A 344 -20.33 15.45 34.63
C SER A 344 -20.58 14.09 33.98
N SER A 345 -21.65 13.99 33.19
CA SER A 345 -22.01 12.87 32.31
C SER A 345 -21.04 12.66 31.12
N SER A 346 -19.81 13.19 31.22
CA SER A 346 -18.84 13.24 30.14
C SER A 346 -17.89 12.04 30.21
N PRO A 347 -17.61 11.34 29.09
CA PRO A 347 -16.64 10.24 29.07
C PRO A 347 -15.24 10.73 29.51
N PRO A 348 -14.40 9.82 30.06
CA PRO A 348 -13.06 10.18 30.53
C PRO A 348 -12.23 10.78 29.38
N PRO A 349 -11.38 11.78 29.65
CA PRO A 349 -10.64 12.46 28.60
C PRO A 349 -9.64 11.51 27.95
N HIS A 350 -9.84 11.21 26.67
CA HIS A 350 -8.94 10.42 25.84
C HIS A 350 -8.32 11.29 24.74
N ALA A 351 -7.13 10.93 24.26
CA ALA A 351 -6.47 11.61 23.15
C ALA A 351 -6.00 10.65 22.07
N SER A 352 -5.90 11.14 20.84
CA SER A 352 -5.24 10.38 19.78
C SER A 352 -3.73 10.28 20.05
N SER A 353 -3.17 9.08 19.89
CA SER A 353 -1.72 8.89 19.96
C SER A 353 -1.01 9.66 18.85
N ASN A 354 0.10 10.31 19.23
CA ASN A 354 1.03 10.93 18.28
C ASN A 354 2.06 9.93 17.72
N VAL A 355 2.13 8.76 18.34
CA VAL A 355 3.07 7.68 18.01
C VAL A 355 2.39 6.66 17.11
N SER A 356 3.14 6.22 16.10
CA SER A 356 2.81 5.09 15.25
C SER A 356 3.88 4.04 15.34
N VAL A 357 3.49 2.77 15.22
CA VAL A 357 4.42 1.64 15.19
C VAL A 357 4.39 1.00 13.82
N VAL A 358 5.56 0.50 13.40
CA VAL A 358 5.69 -0.42 12.27
C VAL A 358 6.43 -1.65 12.75
N TRP A 359 5.87 -2.82 12.49
CA TRP A 359 6.55 -4.08 12.71
C TRP A 359 6.41 -4.99 11.49
N THR A 360 7.47 -5.74 11.18
CA THR A 360 7.42 -6.84 10.22
C THR A 360 8.08 -8.07 10.82
N ARG A 361 7.63 -9.24 10.37
CA ARG A 361 8.26 -10.53 10.71
C ARG A 361 9.75 -10.58 10.35
N HIS A 362 10.15 -9.80 9.35
CA HIS A 362 11.54 -9.67 8.88
C HIS A 362 12.33 -8.57 9.63
N GLY A 363 12.06 -8.40 10.92
CA GLY A 363 12.89 -7.63 11.84
C GLY A 363 12.69 -6.11 11.85
N VAL A 364 11.74 -5.54 11.10
CA VAL A 364 11.41 -4.12 11.27
C VAL A 364 10.65 -3.94 12.59
N ASN A 365 11.09 -2.99 13.43
CA ASN A 365 10.40 -2.57 14.65
C ASN A 365 10.66 -1.09 14.93
N GLU A 366 9.84 -0.22 14.33
CA GLU A 366 10.03 1.23 14.34
C GLU A 366 8.92 1.94 15.13
N CYS A 367 9.31 3.02 15.79
CA CYS A 367 8.38 4.00 16.35
C CYS A 367 8.50 5.29 15.55
N LEU A 368 7.37 5.81 15.12
CA LEU A 368 7.27 6.96 14.24
C LEU A 368 6.55 8.11 14.92
N VAL A 369 7.01 9.33 14.64
CA VAL A 369 6.35 10.58 15.01
C VAL A 369 6.43 11.52 13.82
N GLY A 370 5.29 12.06 13.39
CA GLY A 370 5.25 12.97 12.23
C GLY A 370 5.67 12.33 10.90
N GLY A 371 5.51 11.01 10.77
CA GLY A 371 5.84 10.28 9.54
C GLY A 371 7.32 9.98 9.33
N VAL A 372 8.15 10.14 10.36
CA VAL A 372 9.59 9.77 10.39
C VAL A 372 9.92 9.03 11.68
N LEU A 373 11.12 8.45 11.78
CA LEU A 373 11.60 7.79 13.01
C LEU A 373 11.57 8.76 14.21
N ARG A 374 11.02 8.29 15.34
CA ARG A 374 10.93 9.07 16.58
C ARG A 374 12.31 9.58 17.00
N GLY A 375 12.39 10.85 17.37
CA GLY A 375 13.63 11.51 17.79
C GLY A 375 14.53 11.98 16.65
N ARG A 376 14.13 11.79 15.38
CA ARG A 376 14.87 12.28 14.22
C ARG A 376 14.31 13.60 13.70
N ARG A 377 15.17 14.38 13.06
CA ARG A 377 14.78 15.62 12.39
C ARG A 377 13.83 15.31 11.23
N ALA A 378 12.79 16.13 11.08
CA ALA A 378 11.82 15.97 10.01
C ALA A 378 12.50 15.94 8.63
N PHE A 379 12.19 14.92 7.84
CA PHE A 379 12.64 14.71 6.46
C PHE A 379 14.16 14.62 6.25
N ASP A 380 14.93 14.42 7.33
CA ASP A 380 16.32 14.00 7.23
C ASP A 380 16.36 12.54 6.71
N PRO A 381 17.14 12.20 5.68
CA PRO A 381 17.29 10.83 5.20
C PRO A 381 17.64 9.80 6.30
N ALA A 382 18.38 10.18 7.34
CA ALA A 382 18.69 9.32 8.48
C ALA A 382 17.47 9.04 9.39
N GLY A 383 16.40 9.85 9.26
CA GLY A 383 15.11 9.65 9.90
C GLY A 383 14.09 8.90 9.05
N ALA A 384 14.44 8.47 7.84
CA ALA A 384 13.55 7.72 6.97
C ALA A 384 13.20 6.37 7.61
N SER A 385 11.91 6.11 7.80
CA SER A 385 11.41 4.78 8.17
C SER A 385 11.80 3.75 7.11
N ALA A 386 12.10 2.51 7.51
CA ALA A 386 12.39 1.38 6.62
C ALA A 386 11.26 1.11 5.61
N VAL A 387 10.03 1.51 5.96
CA VAL A 387 8.92 1.41 5.03
C VAL A 387 8.81 2.63 4.12
N SER A 388 9.47 3.77 4.34
CA SER A 388 9.38 5.00 3.50
C SER A 388 9.63 4.74 1.99
N ARG A 389 9.17 5.63 1.11
CA ARG A 389 9.36 5.44 -0.35
C ARG A 389 10.85 5.31 -0.70
N ARG A 390 11.69 6.11 -0.04
CA ARG A 390 13.14 6.09 -0.20
C ARG A 390 13.74 4.74 0.20
N GLN A 391 13.37 4.22 1.37
CA GLN A 391 13.92 2.95 1.87
C GLN A 391 13.39 1.73 1.10
N LEU A 392 12.13 1.75 0.65
CA LEU A 392 11.61 0.71 -0.25
C LEU A 392 12.32 0.72 -1.61
N TRP A 393 12.59 1.90 -2.17
CA TRP A 393 13.29 2.01 -3.45
C TRP A 393 14.74 1.52 -3.34
N LEU A 394 15.45 1.90 -2.26
CA LEU A 394 16.80 1.38 -2.00
C LEU A 394 16.83 -0.15 -1.94
N LEU A 395 15.91 -0.77 -1.20
CA LEU A 395 15.86 -2.22 -1.09
C LEU A 395 15.48 -2.90 -2.41
N ALA A 396 14.52 -2.36 -3.16
CA ALA A 396 14.19 -2.91 -4.48
C ALA A 396 15.40 -2.86 -5.43
N ARG A 397 16.16 -1.76 -5.41
CA ARG A 397 17.40 -1.61 -6.20
C ARG A 397 18.48 -2.61 -5.78
N GLU A 398 18.67 -2.82 -4.47
CA GLU A 398 19.57 -3.84 -3.92
C GLU A 398 19.24 -5.24 -4.43
N VAL A 399 17.95 -5.61 -4.44
CA VAL A 399 17.49 -6.91 -4.98
C VAL A 399 17.79 -7.02 -6.49
N ALA A 400 17.51 -5.96 -7.26
CA ALA A 400 17.75 -5.97 -8.71
C ALA A 400 19.24 -6.04 -9.08
N ASP A 401 20.10 -5.34 -8.35
CA ASP A 401 21.55 -5.42 -8.53
C ASP A 401 22.05 -6.84 -8.22
N GLY A 402 21.62 -7.43 -7.11
CA GLY A 402 22.02 -8.80 -6.76
C GLY A 402 21.51 -9.86 -7.76
N LEU A 403 20.33 -9.68 -8.34
CA LEU A 403 19.80 -10.57 -9.39
C LEU A 403 20.70 -10.57 -10.62
N VAL A 404 21.14 -9.41 -11.09
CA VAL A 404 22.06 -9.31 -12.25
C VAL A 404 23.41 -9.93 -11.92
N MET A 405 23.98 -9.63 -10.75
CA MET A 405 25.27 -10.20 -10.33
C MET A 405 25.24 -11.73 -10.21
N SER A 406 24.16 -12.30 -9.66
CA SER A 406 24.03 -13.76 -9.52
C SER A 406 24.00 -14.48 -10.87
N GLN A 407 23.49 -13.84 -11.92
CA GLN A 407 23.45 -14.39 -13.28
C GLN A 407 24.78 -14.27 -14.02
N GLU A 408 25.62 -13.31 -13.65
CA GLU A 408 26.98 -13.17 -14.18
C GLU A 408 27.92 -14.20 -13.55
N ALA A 409 27.83 -14.41 -12.23
CA ALA A 409 28.66 -15.38 -11.50
C ALA A 409 28.41 -16.85 -11.93
N GLY A 410 27.18 -17.18 -12.35
CA GLY A 410 26.87 -18.51 -12.89
C GLY A 410 27.48 -18.82 -14.26
N LYS A 411 28.14 -17.84 -14.91
CA LYS A 411 28.76 -17.99 -16.23
C LYS A 411 30.23 -18.40 -16.17
N ASP A 412 30.93 -18.13 -15.07
CA ASP A 412 32.37 -18.40 -14.91
C ASP A 412 32.66 -19.81 -14.33
N GLY A 413 31.63 -20.63 -14.06
CA GLY A 413 31.75 -21.91 -13.35
C GLY A 413 31.30 -23.17 -14.11
N GLY A 414 31.00 -23.09 -15.41
CA GLY A 414 30.52 -24.23 -16.20
C GLY A 414 31.10 -24.22 -17.60
N ASP A 415 32.22 -24.90 -17.78
CA ASP A 415 32.89 -25.17 -19.05
C ASP A 415 32.38 -26.47 -19.69
N ASP A 416 31.09 -26.79 -19.51
CA ASP A 416 30.44 -27.93 -20.17
C ASP A 416 29.53 -27.41 -21.29
N ASP A 417 30.16 -27.31 -22.46
CA ASP A 417 29.56 -27.16 -23.78
C ASP A 417 28.66 -28.38 -24.09
N ASP A 418 27.39 -28.32 -23.69
CA ASP A 418 26.34 -29.13 -24.31
C ASP A 418 25.43 -28.20 -25.12
N GLY A 419 25.67 -28.21 -26.43
CA GLY A 419 25.12 -27.32 -27.47
C GLY A 419 23.61 -27.43 -27.72
N SER A 420 22.79 -27.30 -26.67
CA SER A 420 21.35 -27.10 -26.77
C SER A 420 21.05 -25.62 -27.06
N ALA A 421 20.82 -25.29 -28.33
CA ALA A 421 20.47 -23.93 -28.78
C ALA A 421 19.24 -23.32 -28.05
N ALA A 422 18.35 -24.15 -27.50
CA ALA A 422 17.18 -23.72 -26.74
C ALA A 422 17.50 -23.23 -25.31
N GLY A 423 18.53 -23.80 -24.65
CA GLY A 423 18.97 -23.38 -23.32
C GLY A 423 19.70 -22.03 -23.32
N GLY A 424 20.51 -21.77 -24.36
CA GLY A 424 21.22 -20.49 -24.50
C GLY A 424 20.30 -19.30 -24.76
N GLN A 425 19.21 -19.50 -25.52
CA GLN A 425 18.29 -18.43 -25.86
C GLN A 425 17.41 -18.03 -24.66
N THR A 426 16.89 -18.98 -23.88
CA THR A 426 16.11 -18.71 -22.66
C THR A 426 16.93 -17.99 -21.58
N GLY A 427 18.20 -18.38 -21.38
CA GLY A 427 19.12 -17.70 -20.46
C GLY A 427 19.41 -16.24 -20.86
N ASN A 428 19.62 -15.97 -22.16
CA ASN A 428 19.82 -14.61 -22.66
C ASN A 428 18.58 -13.71 -22.45
N HIS A 429 17.38 -14.25 -22.67
CA HIS A 429 16.12 -13.53 -22.44
C HIS A 429 15.94 -13.16 -20.96
N ARG A 430 16.22 -14.09 -20.04
CA ARG A 430 16.14 -13.82 -18.59
C ARG A 430 17.12 -12.74 -18.17
N ARG A 431 18.37 -12.77 -18.67
CA ARG A 431 19.37 -11.72 -18.42
C ARG A 431 18.88 -10.34 -18.84
N GLN A 432 18.28 -10.22 -20.04
CA GLN A 432 17.71 -8.97 -20.52
C GLN A 432 16.56 -8.47 -19.65
N GLN A 433 15.66 -9.36 -19.22
CA GLN A 433 14.55 -9.01 -18.30
C GLN A 433 15.07 -8.44 -16.97
N LEU A 434 16.07 -9.08 -16.37
CA LEU A 434 16.67 -8.60 -15.12
C LEU A 434 17.36 -7.25 -15.30
N GLN A 435 18.03 -7.04 -16.43
CA GLN A 435 18.65 -5.76 -16.74
C GLN A 435 17.60 -4.64 -16.91
N LEU A 436 16.45 -4.91 -17.56
CA LEU A 436 15.35 -3.94 -17.65
C LEU A 436 14.83 -3.51 -16.27
N VAL A 437 14.63 -4.47 -15.36
CA VAL A 437 14.20 -4.17 -13.98
C VAL A 437 15.23 -3.31 -13.26
N ARG A 438 16.51 -3.67 -13.40
CA ARG A 438 17.62 -2.92 -12.83
C ARG A 438 17.67 -1.49 -13.36
N ASP A 439 17.58 -1.30 -14.67
CA ASP A 439 17.62 0.03 -15.31
C ASP A 439 16.48 0.92 -14.81
N VAL A 440 15.27 0.37 -14.71
CA VAL A 440 14.11 1.08 -14.13
C VAL A 440 14.39 1.49 -12.69
N LEU A 441 14.96 0.61 -11.86
CA LEU A 441 15.24 0.89 -10.45
C LEU A 441 16.45 1.81 -10.22
N HIS A 442 17.29 2.01 -11.25
CA HIS A 442 18.37 3.01 -11.26
C HIS A 442 17.97 4.33 -11.91
N ALA A 443 16.69 4.54 -12.25
CA ALA A 443 16.20 5.79 -12.80
C ALA A 443 16.53 7.01 -11.92
N GLU A 444 16.69 8.17 -12.55
CA GLU A 444 17.13 9.39 -11.86
C GLU A 444 16.15 9.88 -10.79
N THR A 445 14.85 9.65 -11.00
CA THR A 445 13.79 10.12 -10.12
C THR A 445 12.78 9.03 -9.79
N TYR A 446 12.15 9.14 -8.63
CA TYR A 446 11.11 8.20 -8.21
C TYR A 446 9.89 8.20 -9.14
N ASP A 447 9.55 9.37 -9.72
CA ASP A 447 8.48 9.44 -10.72
C ASP A 447 8.85 8.75 -12.04
N ALA A 448 10.13 8.76 -12.45
CA ALA A 448 10.57 7.99 -13.60
C ALA A 448 10.37 6.48 -13.39
N VAL A 449 10.67 5.97 -12.19
CA VAL A 449 10.37 4.58 -11.81
C VAL A 449 8.88 4.30 -11.92
N LYS A 450 8.03 5.18 -11.38
CA LYS A 450 6.57 4.99 -11.39
C LYS A 450 5.93 5.04 -12.77
N ARG A 451 6.57 5.74 -13.73
CA ARG A 451 6.05 5.91 -15.09
C ARG A 451 6.68 4.95 -16.10
N CYS A 452 7.50 4.00 -15.64
CA CYS A 452 8.16 3.05 -16.54
C CYS A 452 7.15 2.14 -17.27
N ALA A 453 7.52 1.68 -18.47
CA ALA A 453 6.70 0.77 -19.27
C ALA A 453 6.38 -0.55 -18.53
N LEU A 454 7.26 -1.00 -17.62
CA LEU A 454 7.05 -2.22 -16.85
C LEU A 454 5.84 -2.15 -15.89
N LEU A 455 5.34 -0.94 -15.60
CA LEU A 455 4.16 -0.73 -14.75
C LEU A 455 2.91 -0.31 -15.55
N ALA A 456 2.97 -0.30 -16.88
CA ALA A 456 1.89 0.20 -17.73
C ALA A 456 0.56 -0.54 -17.48
N ALA A 457 0.59 -1.87 -17.44
CA ALA A 457 -0.60 -2.69 -17.16
C ALA A 457 -1.23 -2.37 -15.79
N ARG A 458 -0.37 -2.19 -14.78
CA ARG A 458 -0.78 -1.81 -13.42
C ARG A 458 -1.40 -0.42 -13.40
N GLU A 459 -0.81 0.55 -14.10
CA GLU A 459 -1.33 1.92 -14.15
C GLU A 459 -2.63 2.01 -14.96
N ARG A 460 -2.79 1.20 -16.01
CA ARG A 460 -4.07 1.03 -16.73
C ARG A 460 -5.17 0.55 -15.79
N ALA A 461 -4.93 -0.54 -15.05
CA ALA A 461 -5.88 -1.04 -14.06
C ALA A 461 -6.26 0.03 -13.02
N LYS A 462 -5.29 0.78 -12.49
CA LYS A 462 -5.59 1.90 -11.56
C LYS A 462 -6.42 2.99 -12.21
N ALA A 463 -6.11 3.37 -13.45
CA ALA A 463 -6.79 4.45 -14.15
C ALA A 463 -8.26 4.09 -14.38
N ASP A 464 -8.52 2.88 -14.85
CA ASP A 464 -9.89 2.38 -15.03
C ASP A 464 -10.67 2.32 -13.73
N VAL A 465 -10.09 1.77 -12.67
CA VAL A 465 -10.78 1.65 -11.37
C VAL A 465 -11.11 3.02 -10.80
N LYS A 466 -10.20 3.98 -10.91
CA LYS A 466 -10.45 5.38 -10.51
C LYS A 466 -11.57 6.03 -11.31
N ARG A 467 -11.61 5.78 -12.61
CA ARG A 467 -12.62 6.34 -13.52
C ARG A 467 -13.99 5.70 -13.30
N LEU A 468 -14.04 4.38 -13.14
CA LEU A 468 -15.26 3.60 -13.15
C LEU A 468 -15.90 3.45 -11.76
N ALA A 469 -15.10 3.15 -10.73
CA ALA A 469 -15.59 2.76 -9.40
C ALA A 469 -15.20 3.74 -8.27
N LEU A 470 -14.08 4.46 -8.40
CA LEU A 470 -13.57 5.39 -7.37
C LEU A 470 -13.64 6.84 -7.86
N ARG A 471 -14.85 7.28 -8.23
CA ARG A 471 -15.12 8.64 -8.71
C ARG A 471 -14.67 9.69 -7.69
N GLY A 472 -14.10 10.80 -8.19
CA GLY A 472 -13.51 11.86 -7.36
C GLY A 472 -12.04 11.61 -6.96
N TRP A 473 -11.43 10.49 -7.39
CA TRP A 473 -10.01 10.25 -7.11
C TRP A 473 -9.11 11.27 -7.81
N THR A 474 -8.42 12.06 -6.99
CA THR A 474 -7.40 13.03 -7.43
C THR A 474 -6.00 12.53 -7.09
N SER A 475 -5.09 12.46 -8.05
CA SER A 475 -3.72 12.00 -7.81
C SER A 475 -2.97 12.93 -6.85
N ASN A 476 -2.10 12.35 -6.02
CA ASN A 476 -1.20 13.13 -5.18
C ASN A 476 0.02 13.55 -6.00
N GLU A 477 0.45 14.79 -5.83
CA GLU A 477 1.57 15.40 -6.56
C GLU A 477 2.61 15.97 -5.59
N GLY A 478 3.77 16.34 -6.11
CA GLY A 478 4.78 17.10 -5.36
C GLY A 478 5.76 16.29 -4.51
N ASP A 479 5.84 14.96 -4.65
CA ASP A 479 6.86 14.16 -3.95
C ASP A 479 7.33 12.95 -4.78
N GLY A 480 7.86 13.22 -5.97
CA GLY A 480 8.39 12.19 -6.87
C GLY A 480 9.58 12.60 -7.73
N SER A 481 9.89 13.90 -7.82
CA SER A 481 11.03 14.44 -8.58
C SER A 481 12.41 14.27 -7.90
N TRP A 482 12.49 13.45 -6.86
CA TRP A 482 13.72 13.20 -6.11
C TRP A 482 14.36 11.87 -6.51
N GLY A 483 15.69 11.78 -6.41
CA GLY A 483 16.48 10.59 -6.67
C GLY A 483 17.12 9.98 -5.41
N LEU A 484 17.72 8.79 -5.56
CA LEU A 484 18.49 8.15 -4.47
C LEU A 484 19.89 8.73 -4.29
N LEU A 485 20.48 9.31 -5.33
CA LEU A 485 21.80 9.95 -5.25
C LEU A 485 21.73 11.33 -4.58
N PRO A 486 22.75 11.74 -3.80
CA PRO A 486 22.86 13.11 -3.32
C PRO A 486 22.92 14.09 -4.50
N ALA A 487 22.30 15.26 -4.37
CA ALA A 487 22.27 16.29 -5.43
C ALA A 487 23.68 16.67 -5.94
N HIS A 488 24.71 16.61 -5.08
CA HIS A 488 26.10 16.87 -5.43
C HIS A 488 26.69 15.86 -6.44
N SER A 489 26.33 14.58 -6.32
CA SER A 489 26.79 13.52 -7.25
C SER A 489 26.25 13.71 -8.67
N ILE A 490 25.05 14.28 -8.81
CA ILE A 490 24.41 14.55 -10.11
C ILE A 490 25.07 15.75 -10.80
N ALA A 491 25.44 16.79 -10.04
CA ALA A 491 26.17 17.94 -10.57
C ALA A 491 27.55 17.52 -11.11
N ASP A 492 28.25 16.63 -10.41
CA ASP A 492 29.55 16.10 -10.86
C ASP A 492 29.42 15.18 -12.07
N LYS A 493 28.37 14.34 -12.14
CA LYS A 493 28.07 13.55 -13.35
C LYS A 493 27.73 14.43 -14.56
N ARG A 494 26.96 15.51 -14.36
CA ARG A 494 26.63 16.47 -15.43
C ARG A 494 27.86 17.26 -15.90
N LYS A 495 28.76 17.64 -14.98
CA LYS A 495 30.05 18.25 -15.31
C LYS A 495 30.95 17.28 -16.08
N LYS A 496 30.99 16.00 -15.67
CA LYS A 496 31.76 14.96 -16.36
C LYS A 496 31.25 14.69 -17.77
N LYS A 497 29.92 14.55 -17.94
CA LYS A 497 29.28 14.39 -19.25
C LYS A 497 29.53 15.58 -20.18
N LYS A 498 29.39 16.81 -19.68
CA LYS A 498 29.75 18.02 -20.45
C LYS A 498 31.23 18.07 -20.84
N LYS A 499 32.13 17.59 -19.97
CA LYS A 499 33.58 17.56 -20.25
C LYS A 499 33.94 16.50 -21.30
N GLU A 500 33.24 15.36 -21.30
CA GLU A 500 33.38 14.31 -22.30
C GLU A 500 32.82 14.76 -23.67
N GLU A 501 31.65 15.38 -23.70
CA GLU A 501 31.06 15.99 -24.91
C GLU A 501 31.97 17.07 -25.50
N HIS A 502 32.55 17.95 -24.67
CA HIS A 502 33.50 18.97 -25.12
C HIS A 502 34.82 18.40 -25.64
N SER A 503 35.23 17.20 -25.19
CA SER A 503 36.44 16.52 -25.68
C SER A 503 36.23 15.81 -27.03
N PHE A 504 34.98 15.45 -27.33
CA PHE A 504 34.58 14.87 -28.62
C PHE A 504 34.40 15.92 -29.73
N LEU A 505 34.13 17.17 -29.38
CA LEU A 505 34.06 18.30 -30.33
C LEU A 505 35.42 18.93 -30.64
N ASN A 506 36.48 18.58 -29.89
CA ASN A 506 37.84 19.13 -30.02
C ASN A 506 38.86 18.08 -30.53
N LYS A 507 38.39 16.96 -31.08
CA LYS A 507 39.17 15.99 -31.87
C LYS A 507 38.50 15.87 -33.23
#